data_AF-A0A3A9A8U6-F1
#
_entry.id   AF-A0A3A9A8U6-F1
#
_cell.length_a   1.000
_cell.length_b   1.000
_cell.length_c   1.000
_cell.angle_alpha   90.00
_cell.angle_beta   90.00
_cell.angle_gamma   90.00
#
_symmetry.space_group_name_H-M   'P 1'
#
loop_
_entity.id
_entity.type
_entity.pdbx_description
1 polymer ?
#
loop_
_entity_poly.entity_id
_entity_poly.type
_entity_poly.pdbx_seq_one_letter_code
_entity_poly.pdbx_strand_id
1 'polypeptide(L)'
;MEELVTKYLENINPMIVLVALVLLIFFCWITIKNRKVISDFFNDLYNRKKNKEELLQTIKDNQTDIKAIMENRIHDREQSFAIQKELTDAQNKLSESLSSISQKIDDMQRNTDERFKESERKNNKRIRAELKDKISQSYRYYHSLGKINDMELEALEDLIEEYESADGKNSFVHSVVQKEMYTWEKVSQM
;
A
#
# COMPACT_ATOMS: atom_id res chain seq x y z
N MET A 1 -26.31 37.59 -82.66
CA MET A 1 -25.88 38.59 -81.64
C MET A 1 -25.50 39.89 -82.31
N GLU A 2 -24.71 39.87 -83.39
CA GLU A 2 -24.36 41.10 -84.14
C GLU A 2 -25.57 41.79 -84.79
N GLU A 3 -26.47 41.07 -85.48
CA GLU A 3 -27.68 41.66 -86.12
C GLU A 3 -28.67 42.30 -85.14
N LEU A 4 -28.78 41.76 -83.92
CA LEU A 4 -29.68 42.29 -82.89
C LEU A 4 -29.11 43.58 -82.27
N VAL A 5 -27.78 43.65 -82.14
CA VAL A 5 -27.07 44.82 -81.62
C VAL A 5 -27.08 45.95 -82.64
N THR A 6 -26.88 45.66 -83.93
CA THR A 6 -26.93 46.68 -84.99
C THR A 6 -28.32 47.28 -85.17
N LYS A 7 -29.38 46.45 -85.13
CA LYS A 7 -30.77 46.92 -85.27
C LYS A 7 -31.24 47.78 -84.08
N TYR A 8 -30.73 47.51 -82.87
CA TYR A 8 -30.99 48.35 -81.70
C TYR A 8 -30.20 49.66 -81.75
N LEU A 9 -28.96 49.65 -82.27
CA LEU A 9 -28.13 50.84 -82.40
C LEU A 9 -28.60 51.81 -83.49
N GLU A 10 -29.21 51.33 -84.59
CA GLU A 10 -29.77 52.19 -85.66
C GLU A 10 -30.93 53.08 -85.20
N ASN A 11 -31.74 52.62 -84.23
CA ASN A 11 -32.91 53.34 -83.72
C ASN A 11 -32.62 54.21 -82.49
N ILE A 12 -31.43 54.13 -81.91
CA ILE A 12 -31.05 54.92 -80.74
C ILE A 12 -30.37 56.19 -81.22
N ASN A 13 -30.83 57.34 -80.70
CA ASN A 13 -30.20 58.62 -80.99
C ASN A 13 -28.70 58.54 -80.59
N PRO A 14 -27.76 58.81 -81.52
CA PRO A 14 -26.32 58.71 -81.26
C PRO A 14 -25.87 59.56 -80.05
N MET A 15 -26.61 60.62 -79.72
CA MET A 15 -26.38 61.43 -78.51
C MET A 15 -26.59 60.67 -77.20
N ILE A 16 -27.56 59.75 -77.12
CA ILE A 16 -27.84 58.97 -75.90
C ILE A 16 -26.69 57.99 -75.64
N VAL A 17 -26.18 57.34 -76.68
CA VAL A 17 -25.01 56.45 -76.60
C VAL A 17 -23.77 57.23 -76.15
N LEU A 18 -23.59 58.44 -76.68
CA LEU A 18 -22.51 59.35 -76.27
C LEU A 18 -22.61 59.76 -74.80
N VAL A 19 -23.80 60.13 -74.32
CA VAL A 19 -24.03 60.48 -72.90
C VAL A 19 -23.78 59.27 -71.99
N ALA A 20 -24.23 58.08 -72.37
CA ALA A 20 -23.98 56.86 -71.61
C ALA A 20 -22.48 56.52 -71.55
N LEU A 21 -21.74 56.70 -72.64
CA LEU A 21 -20.29 56.54 -72.68
C LEU A 21 -19.59 57.58 -71.79
N VAL A 22 -19.99 58.84 -71.83
CA VAL A 22 -19.43 59.90 -70.97
C VAL A 22 -19.70 59.60 -69.49
N LEU A 23 -20.90 59.14 -69.15
CA LEU A 23 -21.22 58.72 -67.79
C LEU A 23 -20.39 57.50 -67.36
N LEU A 24 -20.23 56.50 -68.21
CA LEU A 24 -19.36 55.35 -67.93
C LEU A 24 -17.91 55.78 -67.70
N ILE A 25 -17.38 56.67 -68.55
CA ILE A 25 -16.03 57.21 -68.39
C ILE A 25 -15.92 58.02 -67.08
N PHE A 26 -16.95 58.79 -66.73
CA PHE A 26 -16.99 59.55 -65.48
C PHE A 26 -17.05 58.64 -64.25
N PHE A 27 -17.86 57.59 -64.27
CA PHE A 27 -17.89 56.57 -63.23
C PHE A 27 -16.57 55.82 -63.14
N CYS A 28 -15.99 55.42 -64.27
CA CYS A 28 -14.65 54.82 -64.33
C CYS A 28 -13.58 55.78 -63.79
N TRP A 29 -13.68 57.08 -64.06
CA TRP A 29 -12.74 58.07 -63.54
C TRP A 29 -12.89 58.24 -62.03
N ILE A 30 -14.13 58.26 -61.51
CA ILE A 30 -14.41 58.30 -60.07
C ILE A 30 -13.89 57.05 -59.38
N THR A 31 -14.12 55.85 -59.93
CA THR A 31 -13.64 54.60 -59.35
C THR A 31 -12.11 54.52 -59.38
N ILE A 32 -11.46 54.99 -60.45
CA ILE A 32 -10.00 55.07 -60.55
C ILE A 32 -9.44 56.11 -59.56
N LYS A 33 -10.06 57.27 -59.42
CA LYS A 33 -9.63 58.35 -58.51
C LYS A 33 -9.76 57.92 -57.05
N ASN A 34 -10.84 57.23 -56.70
CA ASN A 34 -11.13 56.75 -55.35
C ASN A 34 -10.70 55.29 -55.11
N ARG A 35 -9.85 54.73 -55.98
CA ARG A 35 -9.44 53.31 -55.94
C ARG A 35 -8.90 52.84 -54.60
N LYS A 36 -8.20 53.72 -53.87
CA LYS A 36 -7.64 53.41 -52.54
C LYS A 36 -8.76 53.19 -51.52
N VAL A 37 -9.72 54.12 -51.43
CA VAL A 37 -10.87 54.04 -50.52
C VAL A 37 -11.72 52.79 -50.81
N ILE A 38 -11.92 52.48 -52.09
CA ILE A 38 -12.66 51.27 -52.52
C ILE A 38 -11.89 50.02 -52.10
N SER A 39 -10.58 49.97 -52.35
CA SER A 39 -9.73 48.84 -51.92
C SER A 39 -9.71 48.67 -50.40
N ASP A 40 -9.62 49.76 -49.63
CA ASP A 40 -9.60 49.73 -48.18
C ASP A 40 -10.94 49.22 -47.62
N PHE A 41 -12.06 49.61 -48.23
CA PHE A 41 -13.40 49.11 -47.87
C PHE A 41 -13.55 47.61 -48.15
N PHE A 42 -13.07 47.12 -49.30
CA PHE A 42 -13.06 45.68 -49.61
C PHE A 42 -12.13 44.90 -48.68
N ASN A 43 -10.97 45.46 -48.33
CA ASN A 43 -10.04 44.87 -47.37
C ASN A 43 -10.65 44.80 -45.96
N ASP A 44 -11.31 45.87 -45.49
CA ASP A 44 -12.00 45.89 -44.20
C ASP A 44 -13.16 44.87 -44.16
N LEU A 45 -13.97 44.79 -45.23
CA LEU A 45 -15.03 43.78 -45.33
C LEU A 45 -14.47 42.35 -45.34
N TYR A 46 -13.40 42.11 -46.11
CA TYR A 46 -12.74 40.81 -46.17
C TYR A 46 -12.17 40.41 -44.81
N ASN A 47 -11.45 41.33 -44.15
CA ASN A 47 -10.88 41.11 -42.82
C ASN A 47 -11.96 40.87 -41.76
N ARG A 48 -13.08 41.61 -41.81
CA ARG A 48 -14.22 41.38 -40.89
C ARG A 48 -14.84 40.00 -41.08
N LYS A 49 -15.03 39.57 -42.33
CA LYS A 49 -15.56 38.24 -42.62
C LYS A 49 -14.60 37.15 -42.15
N LYS A 50 -13.31 37.29 -42.46
CA LYS A 50 -12.25 36.38 -42.03
C LYS A 50 -12.17 36.28 -40.49
N ASN A 51 -12.13 37.42 -39.79
CA ASN A 51 -12.08 37.44 -38.32
C ASN A 51 -13.33 36.79 -37.71
N LYS A 52 -14.52 36.97 -38.31
CA LYS A 52 -15.74 36.31 -37.85
C LYS A 52 -15.67 34.80 -38.04
N GLU A 53 -15.15 34.32 -39.17
CA GLU A 53 -14.96 32.89 -39.44
C GLU A 53 -13.93 32.28 -38.49
N GLU A 54 -12.81 32.96 -38.26
CA GLU A 54 -11.80 32.54 -37.28
C GLU A 54 -12.38 32.47 -35.87
N LEU A 55 -13.12 33.50 -35.42
CA LEU A 55 -13.79 33.49 -34.11
C LEU A 55 -14.80 32.33 -33.99
N LEU A 56 -15.61 32.08 -35.02
CA LEU A 56 -16.56 30.98 -35.02
C LEU A 56 -15.84 29.62 -34.96
N GLN A 57 -14.71 29.49 -35.66
CA GLN A 57 -13.90 28.28 -35.61
C GLN A 57 -13.30 28.08 -34.21
N THR A 58 -12.69 29.11 -33.63
CA THR A 58 -12.16 29.07 -32.26
C THR A 58 -13.25 28.74 -31.24
N ILE A 59 -14.47 29.26 -31.39
CA ILE A 59 -15.59 28.90 -30.50
C ILE A 59 -15.94 27.41 -30.63
N LYS A 60 -15.99 26.87 -31.85
CA LYS A 60 -16.26 25.45 -32.07
C LYS A 60 -15.15 24.55 -31.52
N ASP A 61 -13.89 24.94 -31.73
CA ASP A 61 -12.73 24.22 -31.23
C ASP A 61 -12.75 24.21 -29.69
N ASN A 62 -12.95 25.37 -29.07
CA ASN A 62 -13.09 25.50 -27.61
C ASN A 62 -14.25 24.67 -27.05
N GLN A 63 -15.40 24.65 -27.73
CA GLN A 63 -16.53 23.81 -27.30
C GLN A 63 -16.19 22.31 -27.36
N THR A 64 -15.45 21.90 -28.38
CA THR A 64 -14.99 20.51 -28.54
C THR A 64 -14.01 20.15 -27.44
N ASP A 65 -13.03 21.02 -27.16
CA ASP A 65 -12.06 20.83 -26.09
C ASP A 65 -12.73 20.76 -24.71
N ILE A 66 -13.68 21.65 -24.43
CA ILE A 66 -14.47 21.62 -23.19
C ILE A 66 -15.19 20.29 -23.05
N LYS A 67 -15.82 19.80 -24.12
CA LYS A 67 -16.52 18.51 -24.10
C LYS A 67 -15.56 17.36 -23.82
N ALA A 68 -14.40 17.33 -24.48
CA ALA A 68 -13.37 16.32 -24.23
C ALA A 68 -12.87 16.35 -22.77
N ILE A 69 -12.62 17.54 -22.21
CA ILE A 69 -12.23 17.71 -20.80
C ILE A 69 -13.34 17.21 -19.85
N MET A 70 -14.61 17.47 -20.16
CA MET A 70 -15.73 17.01 -19.34
C MET A 70 -15.86 15.48 -19.37
N GLU A 71 -15.74 14.86 -20.54
CA GLU A 71 -15.78 13.40 -20.69
C GLU A 71 -14.60 12.74 -19.95
N ASN A 72 -13.39 13.26 -20.12
CA ASN A 72 -12.20 12.78 -19.39
C ASN A 72 -12.39 12.89 -17.88
N ARG A 73 -12.96 14.01 -17.37
CA ARG A 73 -13.20 14.16 -15.93
C ARG A 73 -14.24 13.20 -15.36
N ILE A 74 -15.24 12.78 -16.15
CA ILE A 74 -16.17 11.74 -15.72
C ILE A 74 -15.43 10.42 -15.61
N HIS A 75 -14.64 10.08 -16.63
CA HIS A 75 -13.85 8.86 -16.65
C HIS A 75 -12.82 8.79 -15.51
N ASP A 76 -12.08 9.88 -15.27
CA ASP A 76 -11.10 9.98 -14.17
C ASP A 76 -11.76 9.80 -12.80
N ARG A 77 -12.99 10.30 -12.63
CA ARG A 77 -13.76 10.12 -11.40
C ARG A 77 -14.18 8.67 -11.22
N GLU A 78 -14.69 8.03 -12.27
CA GLU A 78 -15.06 6.61 -12.22
C GLU A 78 -13.85 5.72 -11.88
N GLN A 79 -12.71 5.96 -12.53
CA GLN A 79 -11.45 5.26 -12.20
C GLN A 79 -11.05 5.51 -10.74
N SER A 80 -11.12 6.76 -10.28
CA SER A 80 -10.79 7.11 -8.90
C SER A 80 -11.66 6.37 -7.88
N PHE A 81 -12.97 6.22 -8.17
CA PHE A 81 -13.88 5.45 -7.31
C PHE A 81 -13.54 3.95 -7.33
N ALA A 82 -13.22 3.40 -8.50
CA ALA A 82 -12.82 1.99 -8.62
C ALA A 82 -11.54 1.70 -7.82
N ILE A 83 -10.52 2.56 -7.97
CA ILE A 83 -9.26 2.45 -7.24
C ILE A 83 -9.48 2.60 -5.72
N GLN A 84 -10.29 3.56 -5.29
CA GLN A 84 -10.61 3.72 -3.86
C GLN A 84 -11.27 2.48 -3.29
N LYS A 85 -12.25 1.91 -4.01
CA LYS A 85 -12.91 0.68 -3.59
C LYS A 85 -11.93 -0.48 -3.48
N GLU A 86 -11.10 -0.68 -4.50
CA GLU A 86 -10.09 -1.75 -4.50
C GLU A 86 -9.09 -1.60 -3.35
N LEU A 87 -8.63 -0.37 -3.08
CA LEU A 87 -7.76 -0.06 -1.95
C LEU A 87 -8.43 -0.35 -0.61
N THR A 88 -9.69 0.05 -0.43
CA THR A 88 -10.45 -0.24 0.79
C THR A 88 -10.65 -1.74 0.97
N ASP A 89 -11.01 -2.47 -0.10
CA ASP A 89 -11.18 -3.92 -0.05
C ASP A 89 -9.85 -4.64 0.27
N ALA A 90 -8.74 -4.18 -0.30
CA ALA A 90 -7.41 -4.70 0.01
C ALA A 90 -7.01 -4.42 1.46
N GLN A 91 -7.28 -3.22 1.98
CA GLN A 91 -7.05 -2.87 3.38
C GLN A 91 -7.85 -3.76 4.33
N ASN A 92 -9.13 -4.01 4.02
CA ASN A 92 -9.98 -4.89 4.83
C ASN A 92 -9.43 -6.33 4.86
N LYS A 93 -9.06 -6.89 3.69
CA LYS A 93 -8.46 -8.24 3.61
C LYS A 93 -7.14 -8.33 4.36
N LEU A 94 -6.31 -7.29 4.31
CA LEU A 94 -5.06 -7.21 5.08
C LEU A 94 -5.33 -7.18 6.58
N SER A 95 -6.32 -6.39 7.01
CA SER A 95 -6.73 -6.30 8.42
C SER A 95 -7.22 -7.65 8.96
N GLU A 96 -8.07 -8.35 8.20
CA GLU A 96 -8.54 -9.70 8.54
C GLU A 96 -7.37 -10.70 8.62
N SER A 97 -6.47 -10.66 7.65
CA SER A 97 -5.29 -11.53 7.63
C SER A 97 -4.36 -11.26 8.83
N LEU A 98 -4.15 -9.99 9.18
CA LEU A 98 -3.36 -9.59 10.34
C LEU A 98 -3.99 -10.09 11.63
N SER A 99 -5.31 -9.96 11.77
CA SER A 99 -6.05 -10.46 12.94
C SER A 99 -5.91 -11.97 13.09
N SER A 100 -6.05 -12.72 11.97
CA SER A 100 -5.86 -14.18 11.96
C SER A 100 -4.43 -14.59 12.33
N ILE A 101 -3.42 -13.88 11.81
CA ILE A 101 -2.02 -14.13 12.14
C ILE A 101 -1.77 -13.84 13.63
N SER A 102 -2.31 -12.74 14.16
CA SER A 102 -2.17 -12.39 15.58
C SER A 102 -2.74 -13.50 16.47
N GLN A 103 -3.95 -14.00 16.16
CA GLN A 103 -4.56 -15.11 16.90
C GLN A 103 -3.71 -16.38 16.83
N LYS A 104 -3.18 -16.70 15.65
CA LYS A 104 -2.31 -17.87 15.48
C LYS A 104 -1.01 -17.75 16.27
N ILE A 105 -0.44 -16.54 16.37
CA ILE A 105 0.76 -16.28 17.18
C ILE A 105 0.43 -16.50 18.66
N ASP A 106 -0.67 -15.95 19.15
CA ASP A 106 -1.10 -16.13 20.55
C ASP A 106 -1.32 -17.62 20.89
N ASP A 107 -1.96 -18.36 19.99
CA ASP A 107 -2.21 -19.79 20.18
C ASP A 107 -0.92 -20.61 20.12
N MET A 108 0.01 -20.28 19.21
CA MET A 108 1.33 -20.92 19.17
C MET A 108 2.15 -20.63 20.44
N GLN A 109 2.09 -19.40 20.95
CA GLN A 109 2.78 -19.03 22.19
C GLN A 109 2.21 -19.82 23.36
N ARG A 110 0.88 -19.87 23.51
CA ARG A 110 0.23 -20.69 24.55
C ARG A 110 0.61 -22.17 24.45
N ASN A 111 0.54 -22.74 23.25
CA ASN A 111 0.90 -24.14 23.04
C ASN A 111 2.38 -24.42 23.38
N THR A 112 3.28 -23.51 23.00
CA THR A 112 4.71 -23.63 23.28
C THR A 112 4.99 -23.54 24.78
N ASP A 113 4.37 -22.58 25.47
CA ASP A 113 4.50 -22.42 26.92
C ASP A 113 3.97 -23.64 27.68
N GLU A 114 2.83 -24.20 27.25
CA GLU A 114 2.28 -25.43 27.81
C GLU A 114 3.21 -26.62 27.61
N ARG A 115 3.72 -26.81 26.39
CA ARG A 115 4.68 -27.89 26.08
C ARG A 115 5.97 -27.73 26.86
N PHE A 116 6.48 -26.51 27.02
CA PHE A 116 7.68 -26.23 27.80
C PHE A 116 7.46 -26.57 29.28
N LYS A 117 6.36 -26.09 29.87
CA LYS A 117 5.99 -26.42 31.25
C LYS A 117 5.79 -27.93 31.47
N GLU A 118 5.18 -28.63 30.52
CA GLU A 118 5.03 -30.08 30.59
C GLU A 118 6.38 -30.81 30.51
N SER A 119 7.25 -30.37 29.59
CA SER A 119 8.60 -30.91 29.44
C SER A 119 9.44 -30.70 30.70
N GLU A 120 9.46 -29.50 31.25
CA GLU A 120 10.11 -29.16 32.52
C GLU A 120 9.61 -30.05 33.67
N ARG A 121 8.29 -30.21 33.81
CA ARG A 121 7.71 -31.09 34.84
C ARG A 121 8.13 -32.55 34.68
N LYS A 122 8.16 -33.07 33.44
CA LYS A 122 8.60 -34.44 33.14
C LYS A 122 10.09 -34.61 33.43
N ASN A 123 10.91 -33.63 33.04
CA ASN A 123 12.34 -33.61 33.29
C ASN A 123 12.63 -33.58 34.81
N ASN A 124 12.03 -32.65 35.54
CA ASN A 124 12.18 -32.56 36.99
C ASN A 124 11.71 -33.85 37.69
N LYS A 125 10.62 -34.47 37.22
CA LYS A 125 10.19 -35.78 37.74
C LYS A 125 11.23 -36.87 37.53
N ARG A 126 11.89 -36.90 36.38
CA ARG A 126 12.96 -37.86 36.08
C ARG A 126 14.19 -37.60 36.94
N ILE A 127 14.67 -36.36 36.99
CA ILE A 127 15.81 -35.93 37.83
C ILE A 127 15.57 -36.33 39.29
N ARG A 128 14.38 -36.02 39.84
CA ARG A 128 14.03 -36.44 41.20
C ARG A 128 14.08 -37.95 41.41
N ALA A 129 13.64 -38.74 40.44
CA ALA A 129 13.67 -40.21 40.56
C ALA A 129 15.11 -40.73 40.56
N GLU A 130 15.96 -40.19 39.68
CA GLU A 130 17.39 -40.54 39.61
C GLU A 130 18.14 -40.13 40.89
N LEU A 131 17.90 -38.92 41.39
CA LEU A 131 18.50 -38.43 42.65
C LEU A 131 18.02 -39.26 43.85
N LYS A 132 16.73 -39.60 43.92
CA LYS A 132 16.21 -40.48 44.97
C LYS A 132 16.90 -41.84 44.99
N ASP A 133 17.15 -42.43 43.84
CA ASP A 133 17.83 -43.71 43.76
C ASP A 133 19.28 -43.59 44.24
N LYS A 134 20.03 -42.58 43.76
CA LYS A 134 21.40 -42.29 44.22
C LYS A 134 21.48 -42.06 45.72
N ILE A 135 20.64 -41.18 46.26
CA ILE A 135 20.56 -40.91 47.70
C ILE A 135 20.21 -42.18 48.48
N SER A 136 19.30 -43.01 47.97
CA SER A 136 18.96 -44.29 48.60
C SER A 136 20.11 -45.30 48.60
N GLN A 137 20.92 -45.32 47.54
CA GLN A 137 22.12 -46.16 47.47
C GLN A 137 23.17 -45.69 48.48
N SER A 138 23.49 -44.39 48.50
CA SER A 138 24.43 -43.80 49.48
C SER A 138 23.96 -44.05 50.91
N TYR A 139 22.68 -43.82 51.19
CA TYR A 139 22.09 -44.09 52.50
C TYR A 139 22.25 -45.56 52.91
N ARG A 140 21.92 -46.52 52.03
CA ARG A 140 22.08 -47.95 52.35
C ARG A 140 23.51 -48.32 52.71
N TYR A 141 24.48 -47.76 51.98
CA TYR A 141 25.90 -48.00 52.23
C TYR A 141 26.34 -47.43 53.58
N TYR A 142 26.18 -46.13 53.80
CA TYR A 142 26.66 -45.47 55.02
C TYR A 142 25.85 -45.85 56.27
N HIS A 143 24.55 -46.10 56.14
CA HIS A 143 23.73 -46.61 57.25
C HIS A 143 24.21 -48.01 57.68
N SER A 144 24.65 -48.86 56.75
CA SER A 144 25.20 -50.18 57.10
C SER A 144 26.59 -50.11 57.75
N LEU A 145 27.40 -49.11 57.37
CA LEU A 145 28.74 -48.90 57.92
C LEU A 145 28.72 -48.13 59.25
N GLY A 146 27.73 -47.26 59.45
CA GLY A 146 27.64 -46.36 60.59
C GLY A 146 28.70 -45.26 60.62
N LYS A 147 29.46 -45.08 59.53
CA LYS A 147 30.58 -44.14 59.41
C LYS A 147 30.50 -43.40 58.08
N ILE A 148 30.94 -42.15 58.06
CA ILE A 148 31.01 -41.31 56.86
C ILE A 148 32.21 -40.35 56.96
N ASN A 149 32.88 -40.07 55.84
CA ASN A 149 33.92 -39.02 55.82
C ASN A 149 33.33 -37.67 55.39
N ASP A 150 34.05 -36.57 55.63
CA ASP A 150 33.52 -35.22 55.35
C ASP A 150 33.24 -34.97 53.85
N MET A 151 34.04 -35.54 52.95
CA MET A 151 33.85 -35.42 51.49
C MET A 151 32.59 -36.16 51.01
N GLU A 152 32.32 -37.34 51.57
CA GLU A 152 31.14 -38.15 51.26
C GLU A 152 29.87 -37.53 51.86
N LEU A 153 29.99 -36.87 53.01
CA LEU A 153 28.90 -36.13 53.63
C LEU A 153 28.51 -34.91 52.79
N GLU A 154 29.48 -34.10 52.37
CA GLU A 154 29.28 -32.95 51.47
C GLU A 154 28.62 -33.40 50.16
N ALA A 155 29.15 -34.46 49.52
CA ALA A 155 28.56 -35.00 48.30
C ALA A 155 27.11 -35.49 48.49
N LEU A 156 26.75 -36.00 49.68
CA LEU A 156 25.38 -36.39 49.99
C LEU A 156 24.48 -35.18 50.24
N GLU A 157 25.00 -34.10 50.85
CA GLU A 157 24.30 -32.82 51.00
C GLU A 157 23.99 -32.21 49.64
N ASP A 158 24.97 -32.15 48.74
CA ASP A 158 24.80 -31.64 47.37
C ASP A 158 23.71 -32.41 46.60
N LEU A 159 23.67 -33.74 46.73
CA LEU A 159 22.63 -34.56 46.10
C LEU A 159 21.23 -34.24 46.65
N ILE A 160 21.12 -33.93 47.94
CA ILE A 160 19.85 -33.54 48.58
C ILE A 160 19.45 -32.13 48.11
N GLU A 161 20.39 -31.20 47.99
CA GLU A 161 20.13 -29.84 47.49
C GLU A 161 19.67 -29.85 46.01
N GLU A 162 20.32 -30.65 45.15
CA GLU A 162 19.87 -30.86 43.78
C GLU A 162 18.46 -31.47 43.71
N TYR A 163 18.14 -32.36 44.64
CA TYR A 163 16.82 -32.97 44.74
C TYR A 163 15.74 -31.94 45.11
N GLU A 164 16.03 -31.06 46.07
CA GLU A 164 15.15 -29.95 46.45
C GLU A 164 14.96 -28.96 45.29
N SER A 165 16.04 -28.63 44.59
CA SER A 165 16.05 -27.76 43.41
C SER A 165 15.18 -28.30 42.27
N ALA A 166 15.05 -29.63 42.16
CA ALA A 166 14.15 -30.29 41.22
C ALA A 166 12.69 -30.42 41.74
N ASP A 167 12.24 -29.56 42.67
CA ASP A 167 10.95 -29.61 43.38
C ASP A 167 10.77 -30.87 44.25
N GLY A 168 11.85 -31.46 44.74
CA GLY A 168 11.80 -32.58 45.66
C GLY A 168 11.35 -32.15 47.05
N LYS A 169 10.10 -32.45 47.42
CA LYS A 169 9.56 -32.15 48.76
C LYS A 169 8.91 -33.40 49.36
N ASN A 170 8.93 -33.53 50.68
CA ASN A 170 8.22 -34.56 51.45
C ASN A 170 8.50 -36.02 51.01
N SER A 171 9.75 -36.46 51.13
CA SER A 171 10.16 -37.85 50.87
C SER A 171 11.06 -38.39 51.97
N PHE A 172 11.33 -39.71 51.93
CA PHE A 172 12.30 -40.39 52.80
C PHE A 172 13.68 -39.71 52.86
N VAL A 173 14.04 -38.95 51.81
CA VAL A 173 15.23 -38.10 51.75
C VAL A 173 15.29 -37.14 52.95
N HIS A 174 14.27 -36.30 53.15
CA HIS A 174 14.24 -35.35 54.27
C HIS A 174 13.78 -35.96 55.59
N SER A 175 12.90 -36.98 55.53
CA SER A 175 12.33 -37.56 56.75
C SER A 175 13.28 -38.53 57.46
N VAL A 176 14.16 -39.20 56.70
CA VAL A 176 15.08 -40.23 57.19
C VAL A 176 16.52 -39.87 56.87
N VAL A 177 16.90 -39.84 55.58
CA VAL A 177 18.31 -39.77 55.16
C VAL A 177 19.01 -38.53 55.70
N GLN A 178 18.42 -37.35 55.50
CA GLN A 178 18.98 -36.08 55.94
C GLN A 178 19.13 -35.98 57.45
N LYS A 179 18.30 -36.68 58.24
CA LYS A 179 18.40 -36.67 59.71
C LYS A 179 19.46 -37.65 60.20
N GLU A 180 19.47 -38.84 59.61
CA GLU A 180 20.37 -39.91 60.04
C GLU A 180 21.81 -39.69 59.60
N MET A 181 22.05 -39.01 58.47
CA MET A 181 23.42 -38.77 57.98
C MET A 181 24.31 -38.02 58.97
N TYR A 182 23.73 -37.15 59.81
CA TYR A 182 24.46 -36.43 60.86
C TYR A 182 24.67 -37.25 62.14
N THR A 183 24.10 -38.45 62.23
CA THR A 183 24.28 -39.36 63.38
C THR A 183 25.41 -40.37 63.18
N TRP A 184 25.93 -40.49 61.96
CA TRP A 184 27.02 -41.41 61.63
C TRP A 184 28.37 -40.90 62.16
N GLU A 185 29.25 -41.84 62.52
CA GLU A 185 30.58 -41.53 63.03
C GLU A 185 31.41 -40.87 61.92
N LYS A 186 31.79 -39.60 62.13
CA LYS A 186 32.68 -38.89 61.23
C LYS A 186 34.09 -39.43 61.35
N VAL A 187 34.59 -40.05 60.29
CA VAL A 187 35.97 -40.51 60.20
C VAL A 187 36.77 -39.48 59.40
N SER A 188 37.76 -38.85 60.04
CA SER A 188 38.79 -38.11 59.32
C SER A 188 39.54 -39.10 58.42
N GLN A 189 39.66 -38.79 57.13
CA GLN A 189 40.32 -39.65 56.16
C GLN A 189 41.66 -40.19 56.71
N MET A 190 41.89 -41.50 56.51
CA MET A 190 43.24 -42.05 56.39
C MET A 190 43.80 -41.70 55.02
#